data_AF-A0A6L8CA44-F1
#
_entry.id   AF-A0A6L8CA44-F1
#
_cell.length_a   1.000
_cell.length_b   1.000
_cell.length_c   1.000
_cell.angle_alpha   90.00
_cell.angle_beta   90.00
_cell.angle_gamma   90.00
#
_symmetry.space_group_name_H-M   'P 1'
#
loop_
_entity.id
_entity.type
_entity.pdbx_description
1 polymer ?
#
loop_
_entity_poly.entity_id
_entity_poly.type
_entity_poly.pdbx_seq_one_letter_code
_entity_poly.pdbx_strand_id
1 'polypeptide(L)'
;MGMRNWVSIVWLAVFSKNRMLVGGVWIVLLISGIVSPGVTAQDDSRISIVLPTDNDALFRGGGPEFYMRTYRQPRPNEKPDWTAGQYGFVRNVRRTSQGVIYSRFHEGIDIRSLKRTSRGEPLDEVRAIANGEVVYVNEGSGRSNYGRYIVVEHWWGQSPYYSLYAHLKSVSVSIGDQVDQGAPIGIMGYTGRGVSRDRAHLHLEINLMLSEAFNAWYDDHLKRAAPNHHEIYNGLNLVGIDVASLYLELRENPDLTIPELFTRETPFFEVTVPLGPTLPDILWRYPWLCDELKDWVPEYGAPIEMGNSWKITFAASGLPIKFEPSDEMVDSPKLNVLQRSSIAYQYLTNGLVRGRGNNFSLSESGRRRIDLISRSVDDLGNSGW
;
A
#
# COMPACT_ATOMS: atom_id res chain seq x y z
N MET A 1 56.34 29.07 4.52
CA MET A 1 55.83 27.91 3.77
C MET A 1 55.03 27.07 4.78
N GLY A 2 53.71 27.25 4.94
CA GLY A 2 52.64 26.84 4.01
C GLY A 2 52.56 25.30 4.05
N MET A 3 51.49 24.60 4.47
CA MET A 3 50.05 24.86 4.42
C MET A 3 49.32 24.15 5.58
N ARG A 4 48.23 24.78 6.05
CA ARG A 4 47.11 24.15 6.77
C ARG A 4 46.10 23.67 5.72
N ASN A 5 45.57 22.45 5.84
CA ASN A 5 44.36 22.04 5.13
C ASN A 5 43.29 21.65 6.13
N TRP A 6 42.29 22.52 6.25
CA TRP A 6 40.96 22.23 6.77
C TRP A 6 40.12 21.74 5.60
N VAL A 7 39.41 20.61 5.76
CA VAL A 7 38.39 20.18 4.81
C VAL A 7 37.03 20.59 5.39
N SER A 8 36.33 21.47 4.67
CA SER A 8 34.92 21.78 4.90
C SER A 8 34.13 21.42 3.64
N ILE A 9 33.22 20.47 3.84
CA ILE A 9 31.84 20.31 3.36
C ILE A 9 31.38 21.12 2.11
N VAL A 10 30.71 20.39 1.21
CA VAL A 10 29.39 20.65 0.56
C VAL A 10 29.46 20.36 -0.94
N TRP A 11 28.62 19.44 -1.41
CA TRP A 11 27.92 19.59 -2.69
C TRP A 11 26.47 19.15 -2.52
N LEU A 12 25.57 19.98 -3.06
CA LEU A 12 24.12 19.85 -3.07
C LEU A 12 23.67 19.56 -4.52
N ALA A 13 22.84 18.52 -4.65
CA ALA A 13 21.81 18.20 -5.64
C ALA A 13 22.00 18.49 -7.14
N VAL A 14 21.74 17.48 -7.97
CA VAL A 14 20.94 17.63 -9.20
C VAL A 14 20.04 16.41 -9.43
N PHE A 15 18.74 16.56 -9.18
CA PHE A 15 17.70 15.86 -9.93
C PHE A 15 17.33 16.72 -11.13
N SER A 16 17.67 16.27 -12.34
CA SER A 16 16.88 16.57 -13.53
C SER A 16 17.06 15.45 -14.56
N LYS A 17 15.95 14.80 -14.91
CA LYS A 17 15.86 13.93 -16.08
C LYS A 17 15.97 14.84 -17.31
N ASN A 18 17.09 14.79 -18.03
CA ASN A 18 17.18 14.95 -19.49
C ASN A 18 18.62 14.71 -19.96
N ARG A 19 18.86 13.58 -20.63
CA ARG A 19 20.09 13.32 -21.38
C ARG A 19 19.97 13.95 -22.77
N MET A 20 20.68 15.06 -23.01
CA MET A 20 21.20 15.43 -24.33
C MET A 20 22.59 16.04 -24.16
N LEU A 21 23.60 15.32 -24.66
CA LEU A 21 24.96 15.83 -24.80
C LEU A 21 25.04 16.61 -26.12
N VAL A 22 25.13 17.93 -26.06
CA VAL A 22 25.65 18.78 -27.14
C VAL A 22 26.60 19.79 -26.50
N GLY A 23 27.82 19.85 -27.04
CA GLY A 23 28.98 20.42 -26.36
C GLY A 23 29.05 21.94 -26.25
N GLY A 24 30.02 22.37 -25.44
CA GLY A 24 30.77 23.61 -25.63
C GLY A 24 30.29 24.85 -24.89
N VAL A 25 31.14 25.31 -23.97
CA VAL A 25 31.26 26.68 -23.43
C VAL A 25 30.29 27.06 -22.30
N TRP A 26 30.82 27.06 -21.07
CA TRP A 26 30.20 27.67 -19.89
C TRP A 26 30.53 29.17 -19.84
N ILE A 27 29.51 30.02 -19.94
CA ILE A 27 29.58 31.43 -19.55
C ILE A 27 28.90 31.53 -18.17
N VAL A 28 29.66 31.92 -17.15
CA VAL A 28 29.13 32.17 -15.80
C VAL A 28 28.57 33.59 -15.76
N LEU A 29 27.25 33.71 -15.71
CA LEU A 29 26.55 34.96 -15.35
C LEU A 29 26.15 34.87 -13.87
N LEU A 30 26.78 35.70 -13.03
CA LEU A 30 26.38 35.91 -11.65
C LEU A 30 25.12 36.80 -11.62
N ILE A 31 23.97 36.19 -11.37
CA ILE A 31 22.74 36.91 -11.03
C ILE A 31 22.59 36.86 -9.50
N SER A 32 22.69 38.03 -8.86
CA SER A 32 22.40 38.21 -7.44
C SER A 32 20.90 38.06 -7.20
N GLY A 33 20.47 36.92 -6.66
CA GLY A 33 19.09 36.67 -6.24
C GLY A 33 18.78 37.29 -4.88
N ILE A 34 17.75 38.11 -4.84
CA ILE A 34 17.10 38.60 -3.63
C ILE A 34 16.44 37.40 -2.93
N VAL A 35 16.83 37.13 -1.69
CA VAL A 35 16.22 36.08 -0.86
C VAL A 35 14.93 36.65 -0.27
N SER A 36 13.78 36.19 -0.77
CA SER A 36 12.50 36.40 -0.11
C SER A 36 12.44 35.52 1.15
N PRO A 37 12.15 36.07 2.34
CA PRO A 37 11.90 35.25 3.52
C PRO A 37 10.44 34.77 3.49
N GLY A 38 10.22 33.46 3.61
CA GLY A 38 8.90 32.90 3.91
C GLY A 38 8.43 31.81 2.95
N VAL A 39 9.11 30.67 2.95
CA VAL A 39 8.43 29.37 2.80
C VAL A 39 8.81 28.60 4.05
N THR A 40 7.91 28.55 5.04
CA THR A 40 8.05 27.58 6.12
C THR A 40 7.98 26.21 5.48
N ALA A 41 9.07 25.42 5.59
CA ALA A 41 9.02 24.00 5.25
C ALA A 41 7.84 23.38 5.99
N GLN A 42 6.87 22.87 5.25
CA GLN A 42 5.82 22.05 5.82
C GLN A 42 6.50 20.85 6.46
N ASP A 43 6.08 20.48 7.66
CA ASP A 43 6.59 19.31 8.34
C ASP A 43 6.08 18.06 7.60
N ASP A 44 6.79 17.66 6.54
CA ASP A 44 6.49 16.53 5.66
C ASP A 44 6.50 15.18 6.41
N SER A 45 6.84 15.16 7.70
CA SER A 45 6.74 13.97 8.55
C SER A 45 5.31 13.66 9.00
N ARG A 46 4.42 14.66 9.03
CA ARG A 46 3.14 14.53 9.71
C ARG A 46 2.03 14.01 8.79
N ILE A 47 1.35 12.94 9.21
CA ILE A 47 0.19 12.41 8.49
C ILE A 47 -0.99 13.34 8.72
N SER A 48 -1.43 14.02 7.66
CA SER A 48 -2.68 14.79 7.67
C SER A 48 -3.65 14.17 6.68
N ILE A 49 -4.74 13.58 7.18
CA ILE A 49 -5.81 12.98 6.36
C ILE A 49 -7.21 13.48 6.75
N VAL A 50 -8.08 13.62 5.75
CA VAL A 50 -9.52 13.90 5.91
C VAL A 50 -10.35 12.80 5.25
N LEU A 51 -11.59 12.62 5.72
CA LEU A 51 -12.48 11.64 5.11
C LEU A 51 -12.77 12.00 3.64
N PRO A 52 -12.77 11.02 2.73
CA PRO A 52 -12.87 11.27 1.29
C PRO A 52 -14.30 11.60 0.82
N THR A 53 -15.29 11.57 1.71
CA THR A 53 -16.69 11.88 1.44
C THR A 53 -17.27 12.68 2.62
N ASP A 54 -18.52 13.13 2.51
CA ASP A 54 -19.22 13.79 3.61
C ASP A 54 -19.63 12.81 4.74
N ASN A 55 -19.41 11.50 4.58
CA ASN A 55 -19.80 10.51 5.58
C ASN A 55 -18.79 10.46 6.75
N ASP A 56 -19.10 11.22 7.80
CA ASP A 56 -18.29 11.34 9.02
C ASP A 56 -18.55 10.27 10.08
N ALA A 57 -19.44 9.30 9.81
CA ALA A 57 -19.96 8.41 10.84
C ALA A 57 -18.88 7.54 11.52
N LEU A 58 -17.72 7.33 10.88
CA LEU A 58 -16.56 6.69 11.51
C LEU A 58 -16.21 7.34 12.85
N PHE A 59 -16.26 8.67 12.91
CA PHE A 59 -15.93 9.47 14.08
C PHE A 59 -17.04 9.53 15.14
N ARG A 60 -18.20 8.96 14.86
CA ARG A 60 -19.38 8.90 15.74
C ARG A 60 -19.74 7.47 16.14
N GLY A 61 -18.78 6.54 16.06
CA GLY A 61 -18.95 5.13 16.41
C GLY A 61 -19.04 4.17 15.22
N GLY A 62 -18.94 4.68 13.99
CA GLY A 62 -18.86 3.88 12.76
C GLY A 62 -20.12 3.06 12.48
N GLY A 63 -19.95 1.75 12.35
CA GLY A 63 -21.07 0.83 12.18
C GLY A 63 -21.83 1.00 10.86
N PRO A 64 -23.15 0.71 10.82
CA PRO A 64 -23.95 0.71 9.59
C PRO A 64 -24.22 2.09 8.98
N GLU A 65 -23.94 3.17 9.72
CA GLU A 65 -23.97 4.54 9.20
C GLU A 65 -22.76 4.84 8.31
N PHE A 66 -21.60 4.28 8.66
CA PHE A 66 -20.35 4.47 7.91
C PHE A 66 -20.09 3.38 6.87
N TYR A 67 -20.16 2.11 7.28
CA TYR A 67 -19.77 0.99 6.44
C TYR A 67 -20.90 0.52 5.52
N MET A 68 -20.55 0.25 4.26
CA MET A 68 -21.47 -0.31 3.29
C MET A 68 -21.77 -1.78 3.61
N ARG A 69 -23.06 -2.09 3.79
CA ARG A 69 -23.54 -3.46 3.97
C ARG A 69 -23.32 -4.33 2.74
N THR A 70 -23.07 -5.61 2.97
CA THR A 70 -23.06 -6.63 1.91
C THR A 70 -24.29 -7.54 1.99
N TYR A 71 -24.85 -7.87 0.82
CA TYR A 71 -25.89 -8.91 0.71
C TYR A 71 -25.21 -10.22 0.32
N ARG A 72 -24.58 -10.89 1.28
CA ARG A 72 -24.23 -12.30 1.07
C ARG A 72 -25.50 -13.10 1.20
N GLN A 73 -25.76 -13.95 0.19
CA GLN A 73 -26.96 -14.77 0.03
C GLN A 73 -27.76 -14.90 1.34
N PRO A 74 -28.93 -14.24 1.46
CA PRO A 74 -29.68 -14.34 2.68
C PRO A 74 -30.06 -15.81 2.85
N ARG A 75 -29.44 -16.47 3.82
CA ARG A 75 -30.19 -17.50 4.53
C ARG A 75 -31.47 -16.78 5.00
N PRO A 76 -32.64 -17.42 4.93
CA PRO A 76 -33.84 -16.84 5.51
C PRO A 76 -33.50 -16.33 6.93
N ASN A 77 -33.68 -15.03 7.17
CA ASN A 77 -33.46 -14.31 8.44
C ASN A 77 -32.05 -13.77 8.76
N GLU A 78 -31.09 -13.77 7.83
CA GLU A 78 -29.77 -13.12 8.06
C GLU A 78 -29.83 -11.62 7.73
N LYS A 79 -29.60 -10.76 8.73
CA LYS A 79 -29.60 -9.29 8.55
C LYS A 79 -28.39 -8.88 7.69
N PRO A 80 -28.51 -7.83 6.85
CA PRO A 80 -27.38 -7.31 6.11
C PRO A 80 -26.22 -6.92 7.03
N ASP A 81 -25.04 -7.42 6.72
CA ASP A 81 -23.86 -7.27 7.55
C ASP A 81 -22.97 -6.13 7.03
N TRP A 82 -22.87 -5.07 7.83
CA TRP A 82 -22.02 -3.91 7.57
C TRP A 82 -20.55 -4.17 7.92
N THR A 83 -20.27 -5.16 8.78
CA THR A 83 -18.88 -5.47 9.18
C THR A 83 -18.05 -5.92 7.99
N ALA A 84 -18.69 -6.50 6.97
CA ALA A 84 -18.04 -6.90 5.72
C ALA A 84 -17.45 -5.73 4.90
N GLY A 85 -17.77 -4.47 5.23
CA GLY A 85 -17.17 -3.27 4.67
C GLY A 85 -15.96 -2.73 5.45
N GLN A 86 -15.59 -3.34 6.58
CA GLN A 86 -14.42 -2.97 7.37
C GLN A 86 -13.13 -3.56 6.78
N TYR A 87 -11.98 -3.04 7.18
CA TYR A 87 -10.68 -3.67 6.90
C TYR A 87 -10.56 -5.01 7.63
N GLY A 88 -9.82 -5.96 7.08
CA GLY A 88 -9.47 -7.21 7.75
C GLY A 88 -10.23 -8.45 7.28
N PHE A 89 -10.09 -9.55 8.04
CA PHE A 89 -10.87 -10.77 7.82
C PHE A 89 -12.31 -10.56 8.30
N VAL A 90 -13.12 -9.94 7.45
CA VAL A 90 -14.53 -9.63 7.72
C VAL A 90 -15.47 -10.22 6.66
N ARG A 91 -14.90 -11.03 5.76
CA ARG A 91 -15.60 -11.58 4.60
C ARG A 91 -15.63 -13.11 4.62
N ASN A 92 -16.68 -13.69 4.03
CA ASN A 92 -16.90 -15.14 3.87
C ASN A 92 -16.88 -15.93 5.19
N VAL A 93 -18.05 -15.99 5.85
CA VAL A 93 -18.28 -16.75 7.09
C VAL A 93 -17.97 -18.23 6.92
N ARG A 94 -17.18 -18.80 7.83
CA ARG A 94 -16.91 -20.23 7.95
C ARG A 94 -17.14 -20.69 9.38
N ARG A 95 -17.85 -21.81 9.53
CA ARG A 95 -17.99 -22.50 10.81
C ARG A 95 -16.84 -23.50 10.94
N THR A 96 -16.09 -23.42 12.02
CA THR A 96 -14.95 -24.29 12.31
C THR A 96 -15.12 -24.94 13.68
N SER A 97 -14.25 -25.90 14.01
CA SER A 97 -14.21 -26.52 15.35
C SER A 97 -13.89 -25.52 16.47
N GLN A 98 -13.30 -24.37 16.15
CA GLN A 98 -12.94 -23.32 17.12
C GLN A 98 -13.93 -22.14 17.11
N GLY A 99 -15.05 -22.26 16.38
CA GLY A 99 -16.07 -21.22 16.26
C GLY A 99 -16.20 -20.66 14.85
N VAL A 100 -16.93 -19.55 14.75
CA VAL A 100 -17.15 -18.84 13.49
C VAL A 100 -15.95 -17.96 13.17
N ILE A 101 -15.42 -18.07 11.96
CA ILE A 101 -14.39 -17.18 11.43
C ILE A 101 -14.85 -16.54 10.13
N TYR A 102 -14.18 -15.47 9.74
CA TYR A 102 -14.27 -14.87 8.41
C TYR A 102 -12.97 -15.20 7.68
N SER A 103 -13.08 -15.66 6.44
CA SER A 103 -11.97 -16.30 5.72
C SER A 103 -11.47 -15.52 4.51
N ARG A 104 -12.09 -14.38 4.21
CA ARG A 104 -11.68 -13.48 3.14
C ARG A 104 -11.30 -12.15 3.76
N PHE A 105 -10.11 -11.69 3.40
CA PHE A 105 -9.58 -10.41 3.78
C PHE A 105 -10.25 -9.29 2.94
N HIS A 106 -10.27 -8.09 3.50
CA HIS A 106 -10.69 -6.86 2.83
C HIS A 106 -9.60 -5.81 3.05
N GLU A 107 -8.98 -5.40 1.95
CA GLU A 107 -7.78 -4.58 1.89
C GLU A 107 -8.01 -3.09 2.18
N GLY A 108 -9.26 -2.68 2.46
CA GLY A 108 -9.63 -1.30 2.76
C GLY A 108 -10.96 -1.18 3.49
N ILE A 109 -11.62 -0.04 3.31
CA ILE A 109 -12.95 0.23 3.87
C ILE A 109 -13.95 0.60 2.78
N ASP A 110 -15.20 0.16 2.96
CA ASP A 110 -16.31 0.48 2.07
C ASP A 110 -17.18 1.57 2.70
N ILE A 111 -16.99 2.81 2.30
CA ILE A 111 -17.69 3.99 2.84
C ILE A 111 -19.04 4.16 2.15
N ARG A 112 -20.10 4.13 2.95
CA ARG A 112 -21.49 4.21 2.49
C ARG A 112 -21.83 5.57 1.90
N SER A 113 -22.54 5.56 0.76
CA SER A 113 -23.18 6.74 0.17
C SER A 113 -24.24 7.36 1.09
N LEU A 114 -24.19 8.68 1.25
CA LEU A 114 -25.21 9.50 1.91
C LEU A 114 -26.20 10.12 0.92
N LYS A 115 -25.76 10.42 -0.31
CA LYS A 115 -26.53 11.19 -1.27
C LYS A 115 -26.92 10.33 -2.46
N ARG A 116 -28.23 10.24 -2.75
CA ARG A 116 -28.76 9.49 -3.89
C ARG A 116 -29.87 10.25 -4.62
N THR A 117 -30.00 10.01 -5.92
CA THR A 117 -31.17 10.44 -6.70
C THR A 117 -32.42 9.64 -6.31
N SER A 118 -33.59 10.07 -6.77
CA SER A 118 -34.84 9.30 -6.64
C SER A 118 -34.80 7.92 -7.32
N ARG A 119 -33.89 7.71 -8.27
CA ARG A 119 -33.64 6.41 -8.92
C ARG A 119 -32.58 5.57 -8.21
N GLY A 120 -32.04 6.05 -7.08
CA GLY A 120 -31.06 5.38 -6.25
C GLY A 120 -29.60 5.53 -6.71
N GLU A 121 -29.33 6.37 -7.72
CA GLU A 121 -27.96 6.65 -8.20
C GLU A 121 -27.15 7.42 -7.13
N PRO A 122 -25.92 6.99 -6.78
CA PRO A 122 -25.06 7.72 -5.84
C PRO A 122 -24.64 9.08 -6.40
N LEU A 123 -24.50 10.06 -5.51
CA LEU A 123 -24.13 11.45 -5.84
C LEU A 123 -22.98 11.98 -4.98
N ASP A 124 -22.49 11.19 -4.03
CA ASP A 124 -21.41 11.58 -3.14
C ASP A 124 -20.16 11.95 -3.95
N GLU A 125 -19.64 13.14 -3.69
CA GLU A 125 -18.33 13.56 -4.15
C GLU A 125 -17.26 12.73 -3.45
N VAL A 126 -16.21 12.38 -4.19
CA VAL A 126 -15.02 11.71 -3.68
C VAL A 126 -13.86 12.71 -3.75
N ARG A 127 -13.17 12.86 -2.63
CA ARG A 127 -12.09 13.82 -2.42
C ARG A 127 -10.78 13.13 -2.05
N ALA A 128 -9.66 13.76 -2.41
CA ALA A 128 -8.34 13.34 -1.96
C ALA A 128 -8.25 13.42 -0.43
N ILE A 129 -7.68 12.40 0.21
CA ILE A 129 -7.60 12.33 1.68
C ILE A 129 -6.47 13.21 2.21
N ALA A 130 -5.45 13.46 1.40
CA ALA A 130 -4.26 14.23 1.73
C ALA A 130 -3.71 14.90 0.47
N ASN A 131 -2.76 15.82 0.64
CA ASN A 131 -1.97 16.36 -0.46
C ASN A 131 -1.20 15.23 -1.15
N GLY A 132 -1.10 15.25 -2.47
CA GLY A 132 -0.34 14.22 -3.20
C GLY A 132 -0.39 14.38 -4.71
N GLU A 133 0.19 13.41 -5.41
CA GLU A 133 0.19 13.33 -6.87
C GLU A 133 -0.69 12.17 -7.35
N VAL A 134 -1.54 12.43 -8.34
CA VAL A 134 -2.31 11.37 -9.00
C VAL A 134 -1.37 10.53 -9.85
N VAL A 135 -1.03 9.33 -9.39
CA VAL A 135 -0.07 8.44 -10.06
C VAL A 135 -0.74 7.42 -10.96
N TYR A 136 -2.06 7.20 -10.81
CA TYR A 136 -2.80 6.26 -11.65
C TYR A 136 -4.29 6.59 -11.77
N VAL A 137 -4.84 6.39 -12.97
CA VAL A 137 -6.28 6.46 -13.24
C VAL A 137 -6.69 5.30 -14.13
N ASN A 138 -7.67 4.51 -13.68
CA ASN A 138 -8.38 3.56 -14.52
C ASN A 138 -9.82 4.02 -14.74
N GLU A 139 -10.18 4.36 -15.97
CA GLU A 139 -11.55 4.69 -16.36
C GLU A 139 -12.38 3.47 -16.79
N GLY A 140 -11.75 2.30 -16.91
CA GLY A 140 -12.41 1.06 -17.29
C GLY A 140 -13.23 0.46 -16.16
N SER A 141 -14.55 0.36 -16.33
CA SER A 141 -15.48 -0.09 -15.29
C SER A 141 -15.45 -1.59 -14.97
N GLY A 142 -14.74 -2.42 -15.76
CA GLY A 142 -14.76 -3.88 -15.65
C GLY A 142 -13.41 -4.58 -15.80
N ARG A 143 -12.30 -3.84 -15.86
CA ARG A 143 -10.94 -4.43 -16.02
C ARG A 143 -10.32 -4.92 -14.70
N SER A 144 -10.91 -4.55 -13.56
CA SER A 144 -10.52 -5.00 -12.22
C SER A 144 -11.73 -5.16 -11.31
N ASN A 145 -11.51 -5.72 -10.12
CA ASN A 145 -12.54 -5.73 -9.07
C ASN A 145 -12.87 -4.31 -8.58
N TYR A 146 -11.91 -3.37 -8.63
CA TYR A 146 -12.08 -1.97 -8.24
C TYR A 146 -12.99 -1.17 -9.20
N GLY A 147 -13.16 -1.62 -10.44
CA GLY A 147 -13.90 -0.84 -11.44
C GLY A 147 -13.11 0.39 -11.83
N ARG A 148 -13.77 1.56 -11.90
CA ARG A 148 -13.05 2.83 -12.07
C ARG A 148 -12.37 3.21 -10.78
N TYR A 149 -11.08 3.50 -10.83
CA TYR A 149 -10.34 3.88 -9.63
C TYR A 149 -9.18 4.83 -9.91
N ILE A 150 -8.78 5.55 -8.87
CA ILE A 150 -7.68 6.50 -8.85
C ILE A 150 -6.69 6.03 -7.78
N VAL A 151 -5.39 6.20 -8.03
CA VAL A 151 -4.35 6.08 -6.99
C VAL A 151 -3.63 7.40 -6.87
N VAL A 152 -3.50 7.89 -5.63
CA VAL A 152 -2.75 9.11 -5.29
C VAL A 152 -1.56 8.72 -4.41
N GLU A 153 -0.36 9.17 -4.78
CA GLU A 153 0.85 9.02 -3.97
C GLU A 153 0.96 10.18 -2.98
N HIS A 154 1.29 9.85 -1.74
CA HIS A 154 1.51 10.76 -0.64
C HIS A 154 2.90 10.50 -0.07
N TRP A 155 3.63 11.56 0.26
CA TRP A 155 4.89 11.44 0.99
C TRP A 155 4.64 11.76 2.46
N TRP A 156 4.87 10.78 3.33
CA TRP A 156 4.83 10.95 4.78
C TRP A 156 6.15 10.48 5.37
N GLY A 157 6.88 11.39 6.02
CA GLY A 157 8.26 11.15 6.38
C GLY A 157 9.12 10.96 5.14
N GLN A 158 9.82 9.83 5.06
CA GLN A 158 10.74 9.51 3.95
C GLN A 158 10.19 8.43 3.02
N SER A 159 8.90 8.10 3.14
CA SER A 159 8.29 6.96 2.45
C SER A 159 7.08 7.38 1.61
N PRO A 160 6.93 6.82 0.39
CA PRO A 160 5.73 7.01 -0.43
C PRO A 160 4.61 6.06 0.01
N TYR A 161 3.40 6.57 0.19
CA TYR A 161 2.19 5.82 0.52
C TYR A 161 1.12 6.07 -0.53
N TYR A 162 0.24 5.10 -0.77
CA TYR A 162 -0.69 5.17 -1.89
C TYR A 162 -2.14 5.07 -1.41
N SER A 163 -2.94 6.11 -1.60
CA SER A 163 -4.38 6.00 -1.39
C SER A 163 -5.07 5.53 -2.68
N LEU A 164 -6.02 4.62 -2.55
CA LEU A 164 -6.80 4.08 -3.68
C LEU A 164 -8.28 4.38 -3.49
N TYR A 165 -8.91 4.94 -4.53
CA TYR A 165 -10.32 5.34 -4.54
C TYR A 165 -11.07 4.58 -5.62
N ALA A 166 -11.90 3.62 -5.25
CA ALA A 166 -12.52 2.69 -6.19
C ALA A 166 -14.04 2.79 -6.30
N HIS A 167 -14.58 2.02 -7.25
CA HIS A 167 -15.99 1.92 -7.61
C HIS A 167 -16.58 3.23 -8.16
N LEU A 168 -15.75 4.13 -8.68
CA LEU A 168 -16.16 5.45 -9.10
C LEU A 168 -17.16 5.40 -10.27
N LYS A 169 -18.05 6.39 -10.31
CA LYS A 169 -18.91 6.67 -11.46
C LYS A 169 -18.13 7.44 -12.51
N SER A 170 -17.39 8.45 -12.10
CA SER A 170 -16.55 9.30 -12.95
C SER A 170 -15.32 9.76 -12.19
N VAL A 171 -14.26 10.05 -12.93
CA VAL A 171 -12.99 10.62 -12.46
C VAL A 171 -12.94 12.08 -12.93
N SER A 172 -12.35 12.98 -12.13
CA SER A 172 -12.20 14.41 -12.46
C SER A 172 -10.75 14.90 -12.46
N VAL A 173 -9.79 13.97 -12.45
CA VAL A 173 -8.34 14.23 -12.43
C VAL A 173 -7.61 13.36 -13.45
N SER A 174 -6.39 13.75 -13.80
CA SER A 174 -5.48 13.05 -14.70
C SER A 174 -4.20 12.63 -13.96
N ILE A 175 -3.49 11.66 -14.54
CA ILE A 175 -2.16 11.26 -14.04
C ILE A 175 -1.22 12.47 -14.10
N GLY A 176 -0.47 12.72 -13.03
CA GLY A 176 0.43 13.85 -12.84
C GLY A 176 -0.20 15.08 -12.18
N ASP A 177 -1.53 15.09 -11.98
CA ASP A 177 -2.19 16.18 -11.28
C ASP A 177 -1.76 16.20 -9.80
N GLN A 178 -1.36 17.38 -9.30
CA GLN A 178 -1.18 17.62 -7.88
C GLN A 178 -2.55 17.92 -7.27
N VAL A 179 -2.89 17.20 -6.20
CA VAL A 179 -4.16 17.36 -5.49
C VAL A 179 -3.90 17.79 -4.07
N ASP A 180 -4.63 18.81 -3.61
CA ASP A 180 -4.66 19.20 -2.21
C ASP A 180 -5.61 18.29 -1.41
N GLN A 181 -5.38 18.20 -0.11
CA GLN A 181 -6.29 17.56 0.82
C GLN A 181 -7.71 18.11 0.66
N GLY A 182 -8.69 17.23 0.46
CA GLY A 182 -10.08 17.61 0.23
C GLY A 182 -10.42 18.05 -1.20
N ALA A 183 -9.45 18.06 -2.13
CA ALA A 183 -9.73 18.37 -3.52
C ALA A 183 -10.66 17.30 -4.14
N PRO A 184 -11.70 17.70 -4.90
CA PRO A 184 -12.56 16.75 -5.62
C PRO A 184 -11.79 15.97 -6.69
N ILE A 185 -11.87 14.64 -6.64
CA ILE A 185 -11.17 13.74 -7.59
C ILE A 185 -12.12 12.83 -8.38
N GLY A 186 -13.38 12.73 -7.95
CA GLY A 186 -14.38 11.96 -8.68
C GLY A 186 -15.75 11.95 -8.01
N ILE A 187 -16.64 11.12 -8.57
CA ILE A 187 -17.98 10.90 -8.03
C ILE A 187 -18.14 9.42 -7.72
N MET A 188 -18.69 9.11 -6.55
CA MET A 188 -18.96 7.75 -6.11
C MET A 188 -19.88 7.03 -7.10
N GLY A 189 -19.63 5.74 -7.33
CA GLY A 189 -20.40 4.92 -8.23
C GLY A 189 -20.64 3.52 -7.70
N TYR A 190 -20.77 2.58 -8.64
CA TYR A 190 -20.95 1.16 -8.38
C TYR A 190 -20.30 0.34 -9.51
N THR A 191 -19.17 0.82 -10.03
CA THR A 191 -18.40 0.09 -11.05
C THR A 191 -17.54 -0.99 -10.42
N GLY A 192 -17.05 -1.95 -11.21
CA GLY A 192 -16.26 -3.06 -10.71
C GLY A 192 -17.10 -4.30 -10.39
N ARG A 193 -16.40 -5.41 -10.13
CA ARG A 193 -17.03 -6.72 -10.02
C ARG A 193 -17.71 -6.89 -8.66
N GLY A 194 -19.00 -7.20 -8.69
CA GLY A 194 -19.76 -7.52 -7.47
C GLY A 194 -20.21 -6.30 -6.66
N VAL A 195 -20.21 -5.11 -7.28
CA VAL A 195 -20.85 -3.90 -6.76
C VAL A 195 -22.11 -3.64 -7.59
N SER A 196 -23.18 -3.24 -6.91
CA SER A 196 -24.49 -2.96 -7.49
C SER A 196 -24.96 -1.58 -7.02
N ARG A 197 -25.95 -0.99 -7.69
CA ARG A 197 -26.42 0.37 -7.37
C ARG A 197 -26.86 0.51 -5.91
N ASP A 198 -27.61 -0.46 -5.40
CA ASP A 198 -28.04 -0.53 -4.00
C ASP A 198 -26.89 -0.67 -3.01
N ARG A 199 -25.72 -1.15 -3.49
CA ARG A 199 -24.47 -1.24 -2.76
C ARG A 199 -23.44 -0.20 -3.20
N ALA A 200 -23.84 0.90 -3.84
CA ALA A 200 -22.89 1.95 -4.18
C ALA A 200 -22.18 2.49 -2.92
N HIS A 201 -20.85 2.49 -2.96
CA HIS A 201 -19.94 2.91 -1.91
C HIS A 201 -18.64 3.40 -2.53
N LEU A 202 -17.86 4.13 -1.75
CA LEU A 202 -16.45 4.35 -2.06
C LEU A 202 -15.65 3.26 -1.36
N HIS A 203 -14.84 2.53 -2.10
CA HIS A 203 -13.82 1.69 -1.51
C HIS A 203 -12.52 2.50 -1.39
N LEU A 204 -12.04 2.68 -0.16
CA LEU A 204 -10.82 3.43 0.16
C LEU A 204 -9.77 2.48 0.75
N GLU A 205 -8.55 2.55 0.23
CA GLU A 205 -7.36 1.94 0.83
C GLU A 205 -6.29 3.00 1.08
N ILE A 206 -5.39 2.73 2.02
CA ILE A 206 -4.05 3.32 2.10
C ILE A 206 -3.09 2.15 2.04
N ASN A 207 -2.10 2.22 1.16
CA ASN A 207 -1.28 1.07 0.79
C ASN A 207 0.21 1.37 0.86
N LEU A 208 0.98 0.31 1.14
CA LEU A 208 2.38 0.21 0.73
C LEU A 208 2.44 -0.43 -0.67
N MET A 209 3.39 0.01 -1.50
CA MET A 209 3.73 -0.67 -2.76
C MET A 209 4.78 -1.74 -2.52
N LEU A 210 4.44 -2.99 -2.84
CA LEU A 210 5.33 -4.13 -2.59
C LEU A 210 6.56 -4.11 -3.48
N SER A 211 6.40 -3.89 -4.79
CA SER A 211 7.56 -3.78 -5.68
C SER A 211 7.34 -2.94 -6.94
N GLU A 212 8.33 -2.15 -7.33
CA GLU A 212 8.43 -1.51 -8.65
C GLU A 212 8.78 -2.52 -9.75
N ALA A 213 9.36 -3.67 -9.40
CA ALA A 213 9.59 -4.79 -10.32
C ALA A 213 8.31 -5.62 -10.61
N PHE A 214 7.13 -5.13 -10.19
CA PHE A 214 5.87 -5.87 -10.29
C PHE A 214 5.52 -6.28 -11.73
N ASN A 215 5.81 -5.46 -12.74
CA ASN A 215 5.51 -5.83 -14.13
C ASN A 215 6.30 -7.07 -14.57
N ALA A 216 7.59 -7.13 -14.27
CA ALA A 216 8.43 -8.30 -14.56
C ALA A 216 7.96 -9.53 -13.77
N TRP A 217 7.66 -9.35 -12.47
CA TRP A 217 7.09 -10.40 -11.65
C TRP A 217 5.74 -10.92 -12.22
N TYR A 218 4.88 -10.02 -12.68
CA TYR A 218 3.59 -10.39 -13.26
C TYR A 218 3.78 -11.19 -14.55
N ASP A 219 4.78 -10.82 -15.35
CA ASP A 219 5.16 -11.53 -16.55
C ASP A 219 5.71 -12.93 -16.28
N ASP A 220 6.42 -13.13 -15.18
CA ASP A 220 6.91 -14.45 -14.78
C ASP A 220 5.77 -15.37 -14.32
N HIS A 221 4.78 -14.80 -13.60
CA HIS A 221 3.84 -15.60 -12.83
C HIS A 221 2.39 -15.64 -13.32
N LEU A 222 1.92 -14.59 -13.99
CA LEU A 222 0.49 -14.34 -14.20
C LEU A 222 0.10 -13.99 -15.64
N LYS A 223 1.02 -13.51 -16.50
CA LYS A 223 0.69 -13.08 -17.88
C LYS A 223 -0.05 -14.12 -18.72
N ARG A 224 0.21 -15.41 -18.46
CA ARG A 224 -0.45 -16.51 -19.18
C ARG A 224 -1.94 -16.65 -18.82
N ALA A 225 -2.32 -16.19 -17.63
CA ALA A 225 -3.70 -16.27 -17.15
C ALA A 225 -4.53 -15.05 -17.56
N ALA A 226 -3.94 -13.85 -17.48
CA ALA A 226 -4.56 -12.60 -17.90
C ALA A 226 -3.47 -11.54 -18.15
N PRO A 227 -3.73 -10.52 -19.01
CA PRO A 227 -2.84 -9.37 -19.15
C PRO A 227 -2.87 -8.46 -17.91
N ASN A 228 -1.74 -7.80 -17.61
CA ASN A 228 -1.71 -6.71 -16.64
C ASN A 228 -2.22 -5.41 -17.27
N HIS A 229 -3.40 -4.95 -16.88
CA HIS A 229 -3.97 -3.68 -17.35
C HIS A 229 -3.63 -2.48 -16.45
N HIS A 230 -2.92 -2.73 -15.34
CA HIS A 230 -2.81 -1.77 -14.24
C HIS A 230 -1.36 -1.47 -13.85
N GLU A 231 -0.41 -1.99 -14.62
CA GLU A 231 1.03 -1.78 -14.41
C GLU A 231 1.42 -2.08 -12.95
N ILE A 232 2.24 -1.23 -12.32
CA ILE A 232 2.65 -1.36 -10.92
C ILE A 232 1.53 -0.97 -9.93
N TYR A 233 0.45 -0.33 -10.39
CA TYR A 233 -0.72 0.08 -9.60
C TYR A 233 -1.83 -0.98 -9.60
N ASN A 234 -1.48 -2.21 -9.93
CA ASN A 234 -2.34 -3.37 -9.78
C ASN A 234 -2.54 -3.68 -8.28
N GLY A 235 -3.77 -3.97 -7.85
CA GLY A 235 -4.05 -4.30 -6.45
C GLY A 235 -3.32 -5.51 -5.89
N LEU A 236 -2.70 -6.35 -6.72
CA LEU A 236 -1.79 -7.40 -6.23
C LEU A 236 -0.47 -6.84 -5.69
N ASN A 237 -0.08 -5.64 -6.10
CA ASN A 237 1.14 -4.93 -5.70
C ASN A 237 0.92 -3.92 -4.57
N LEU A 238 -0.33 -3.56 -4.31
CA LEU A 238 -0.71 -2.65 -3.24
C LEU A 238 -1.16 -3.48 -2.03
N VAL A 239 -0.55 -3.23 -0.87
CA VAL A 239 -0.93 -3.90 0.37
C VAL A 239 -1.50 -2.89 1.36
N GLY A 240 -2.79 -3.07 1.68
CA GLY A 240 -3.54 -2.14 2.51
C GLY A 240 -3.16 -2.21 3.98
N ILE A 241 -3.31 -1.07 4.66
CA ILE A 241 -3.25 -0.94 6.11
C ILE A 241 -4.64 -0.61 6.67
N ASP A 242 -4.83 -0.73 7.98
CA ASP A 242 -6.12 -0.42 8.61
C ASP A 242 -6.39 1.10 8.62
N VAL A 243 -6.91 1.59 7.49
CA VAL A 243 -7.23 3.01 7.27
C VAL A 243 -8.27 3.54 8.26
N ALA A 244 -9.21 2.72 8.73
CA ALA A 244 -10.18 3.15 9.74
C ALA A 244 -9.50 3.40 11.08
N SER A 245 -8.64 2.47 11.51
CA SER A 245 -7.85 2.64 12.74
C SER A 245 -6.91 3.83 12.63
N LEU A 246 -6.24 4.04 11.48
CA LEU A 246 -5.41 5.23 11.24
C LEU A 246 -6.19 6.54 11.44
N TYR A 247 -7.39 6.67 10.86
CA TYR A 247 -8.23 7.86 11.06
C TYR A 247 -8.59 8.11 12.53
N LEU A 248 -8.90 7.04 13.28
CA LEU A 248 -9.29 7.16 14.68
C LEU A 248 -8.08 7.50 15.56
N GLU A 249 -6.96 6.84 15.35
CA GLU A 249 -5.74 7.05 16.13
C GLU A 249 -5.13 8.44 15.87
N LEU A 250 -5.15 8.95 14.63
CA LEU A 250 -4.67 10.31 14.34
C LEU A 250 -5.47 11.41 15.06
N ARG A 251 -6.73 11.15 15.45
CA ARG A 251 -7.50 12.10 16.26
C ARG A 251 -7.07 12.11 17.72
N GLU A 252 -6.53 11.00 18.22
CA GLU A 252 -6.03 10.86 19.58
C GLU A 252 -4.55 11.27 19.68
N ASN A 253 -3.77 10.91 18.68
CA ASN A 253 -2.37 11.25 18.52
C ASN A 253 -2.10 11.84 17.12
N PRO A 254 -2.21 13.17 16.94
CA PRO A 254 -1.98 13.80 15.65
C PRO A 254 -0.51 13.75 15.18
N ASP A 255 0.42 13.25 16.00
CA ASP A 255 1.84 13.05 15.67
C ASP A 255 2.13 11.60 15.24
N LEU A 256 1.12 10.71 15.21
CA LEU A 256 1.29 9.31 14.85
C LEU A 256 1.93 9.16 13.46
N THR A 257 2.95 8.30 13.39
CA THR A 257 3.59 7.92 12.13
C THR A 257 3.11 6.54 11.65
N ILE A 258 3.25 6.22 10.35
CA ILE A 258 2.93 4.88 9.84
C ILE A 258 3.79 3.78 10.51
N PRO A 259 5.12 3.95 10.69
CA PRO A 259 5.92 2.99 11.45
C PRO A 259 5.36 2.70 12.85
N GLU A 260 4.90 3.72 13.57
CA GLU A 260 4.31 3.55 14.90
C GLU A 260 3.01 2.74 14.86
N LEU A 261 2.17 2.94 13.83
CA LEU A 261 0.98 2.11 13.62
C LEU A 261 1.34 0.63 13.44
N PHE A 262 2.42 0.35 12.70
CA PHE A 262 2.86 -1.03 12.41
C PHE A 262 3.38 -1.77 13.65
N THR A 263 3.82 -1.06 14.69
CA THR A 263 4.19 -1.71 15.97
C THR A 263 3.03 -2.45 16.63
N ARG A 264 1.79 -2.14 16.24
CA ARG A 264 0.55 -2.77 16.75
C ARG A 264 0.11 -3.97 15.91
N GLU A 265 0.66 -4.16 14.72
CA GLU A 265 0.36 -5.31 13.88
C GLU A 265 0.80 -6.60 14.55
N THR A 266 -0.05 -7.63 14.51
CA THR A 266 0.26 -8.89 15.19
C THR A 266 1.04 -9.82 14.25
N PRO A 267 2.30 -10.19 14.58
CA PRO A 267 3.08 -11.12 13.79
C PRO A 267 2.39 -12.49 13.70
N PHE A 268 2.21 -13.02 12.49
CA PHE A 268 1.52 -14.30 12.27
C PHE A 268 2.45 -15.38 11.72
N PHE A 269 3.28 -15.04 10.74
CA PHE A 269 4.26 -15.97 10.16
C PHE A 269 5.50 -15.20 9.69
N GLU A 270 6.59 -15.93 9.53
CA GLU A 270 7.87 -15.44 9.05
C GLU A 270 8.31 -16.27 7.84
N VAL A 271 9.04 -15.65 6.93
CA VAL A 271 9.71 -16.35 5.85
C VAL A 271 11.15 -15.89 5.79
N THR A 272 12.08 -16.83 5.92
CA THR A 272 13.50 -16.59 5.61
C THR A 272 13.69 -16.81 4.12
N VAL A 273 14.19 -15.81 3.40
CA VAL A 273 14.41 -15.84 1.95
C VAL A 273 15.90 -15.70 1.64
N PRO A 274 16.40 -16.34 0.57
CA PRO A 274 17.79 -16.19 0.15
C PRO A 274 18.15 -14.71 -0.09
N LEU A 275 19.41 -14.35 0.16
CA LEU A 275 19.88 -13.01 -0.15
C LEU A 275 19.87 -12.77 -1.68
N GLY A 276 19.30 -11.64 -2.09
CA GLY A 276 19.39 -11.14 -3.47
C GLY A 276 20.68 -10.35 -3.73
N PRO A 277 20.94 -9.94 -4.98
CA PRO A 277 22.15 -9.18 -5.32
C PRO A 277 22.22 -7.80 -4.65
N THR A 278 21.06 -7.24 -4.27
CA THR A 278 20.92 -5.96 -3.57
C THR A 278 19.85 -6.04 -2.50
N LEU A 279 19.65 -4.93 -1.77
CA LEU A 279 18.49 -4.73 -0.92
C LEU A 279 17.18 -5.05 -1.66
N PRO A 280 16.22 -5.74 -1.01
CA PRO A 280 14.84 -5.81 -1.46
C PRO A 280 14.29 -4.43 -1.77
N ASP A 281 13.64 -4.29 -2.92
CA ASP A 281 13.11 -3.04 -3.43
C ASP A 281 12.22 -2.30 -2.41
N ILE A 282 11.40 -3.04 -1.67
CA ILE A 282 10.53 -2.49 -0.62
C ILE A 282 11.30 -1.73 0.48
N LEU A 283 12.54 -2.12 0.80
CA LEU A 283 13.36 -1.46 1.82
C LEU A 283 13.95 -0.13 1.35
N TRP A 284 14.02 0.13 0.04
CA TRP A 284 14.35 1.46 -0.49
C TRP A 284 13.21 2.45 -0.29
N ARG A 285 11.96 1.99 -0.37
CA ARG A 285 10.77 2.84 -0.16
C ARG A 285 10.36 2.94 1.31
N TYR A 286 10.53 1.87 2.07
CA TYR A 286 10.08 1.75 3.45
C TYR A 286 11.23 1.27 4.35
N PRO A 287 12.30 2.07 4.49
CA PRO A 287 13.50 1.64 5.21
C PRO A 287 13.22 1.35 6.69
N TRP A 288 12.19 1.98 7.27
CA TRP A 288 11.68 1.71 8.62
C TRP A 288 11.15 0.29 8.84
N LEU A 289 10.94 -0.52 7.80
CA LEU A 289 10.62 -1.95 7.97
C LEU A 289 11.82 -2.73 8.53
N CYS A 290 13.02 -2.17 8.52
CA CYS A 290 14.24 -2.74 9.10
C CYS A 290 14.79 -1.75 10.14
N ASP A 291 14.95 -2.20 11.38
CA ASP A 291 15.36 -1.33 12.49
C ASP A 291 16.74 -0.68 12.24
N GLU A 292 17.62 -1.39 11.53
CA GLU A 292 18.95 -0.95 11.12
C GLU A 292 18.94 0.08 9.98
N LEU A 293 17.83 0.16 9.24
CA LEU A 293 17.64 1.09 8.13
C LEU A 293 16.66 2.22 8.46
N LYS A 294 16.00 2.23 9.61
CA LYS A 294 14.90 3.18 9.90
C LYS A 294 15.26 4.67 9.73
N ASP A 295 16.52 5.03 10.00
CA ASP A 295 17.05 6.39 9.87
C ASP A 295 17.90 6.56 8.59
N TRP A 296 18.00 5.51 7.76
CA TRP A 296 18.76 5.52 6.52
C TRP A 296 18.00 6.25 5.41
N VAL A 297 18.73 7.14 4.73
CA VAL A 297 18.26 7.81 3.53
C VAL A 297 18.75 7.03 2.31
N PRO A 298 17.85 6.54 1.44
CA PRO A 298 18.17 5.76 0.24
C PRO A 298 19.22 6.36 -0.71
N GLU A 299 19.46 7.67 -0.67
CA GLU A 299 20.50 8.31 -1.49
C GLU A 299 21.93 7.84 -1.14
N TYR A 300 22.11 7.27 0.06
CA TYR A 300 23.37 6.68 0.49
C TYR A 300 23.35 5.16 0.34
N GLY A 301 24.49 4.52 0.11
CA GLY A 301 24.58 3.05 0.17
C GLY A 301 24.08 2.53 1.53
N ALA A 302 23.41 1.38 1.53
CA ALA A 302 22.85 0.79 2.74
C ALA A 302 23.94 0.59 3.82
N PRO A 303 23.77 1.12 5.04
CA PRO A 303 24.79 1.09 6.09
C PRO A 303 24.83 -0.25 6.84
N ILE A 304 24.37 -1.33 6.20
CA ILE A 304 24.21 -2.64 6.83
C ILE A 304 25.04 -3.68 6.08
N GLU A 305 25.66 -4.57 6.84
CA GLU A 305 26.20 -5.81 6.28
C GLU A 305 25.03 -6.74 5.99
N MET A 306 24.84 -7.08 4.72
CA MET A 306 23.86 -8.07 4.32
C MET A 306 24.33 -9.43 4.87
N GLY A 307 23.52 -10.06 5.73
CA GLY A 307 23.75 -11.45 6.17
C GLY A 307 23.63 -12.44 4.99
N ASN A 308 23.39 -13.72 5.26
CA ASN A 308 23.19 -14.72 4.20
C ASN A 308 21.74 -14.80 3.67
N SER A 309 20.78 -14.23 4.40
CA SER A 309 19.36 -14.22 4.06
C SER A 309 18.63 -13.02 4.67
N TRP A 310 17.38 -12.83 4.24
CA TRP A 310 16.44 -11.93 4.88
C TRP A 310 15.38 -12.73 5.63
N LYS A 311 15.14 -12.41 6.89
CA LYS A 311 13.94 -12.86 7.60
C LYS A 311 12.89 -11.78 7.48
N ILE A 312 11.72 -12.16 6.97
CA ILE A 312 10.60 -11.25 6.77
C ILE A 312 9.43 -11.72 7.62
N THR A 313 8.99 -10.86 8.53
CA THR A 313 7.84 -11.11 9.40
C THR A 313 6.59 -10.52 8.78
N PHE A 314 5.48 -11.25 8.85
CA PHE A 314 4.20 -10.88 8.24
C PHE A 314 3.06 -10.92 9.24
N ALA A 315 2.13 -9.98 9.10
CA ALA A 315 0.80 -10.08 9.69
C ALA A 315 -0.05 -11.14 8.98
N ALA A 316 -1.17 -11.51 9.59
CA ALA A 316 -2.15 -12.44 9.02
C ALA A 316 -2.69 -11.98 7.65
N SER A 317 -2.75 -10.67 7.39
CA SER A 317 -3.15 -10.11 6.10
C SER A 317 -2.17 -10.45 4.95
N GLY A 318 -0.91 -10.76 5.29
CA GLY A 318 0.20 -10.81 4.35
C GLY A 318 0.96 -9.49 4.23
N LEU A 319 0.65 -8.50 5.06
CA LEU A 319 1.42 -7.27 5.20
C LEU A 319 2.81 -7.59 5.78
N PRO A 320 3.92 -7.22 5.10
CA PRO A 320 5.24 -7.29 5.72
C PRO A 320 5.33 -6.26 6.83
N ILE A 321 5.75 -6.70 8.02
CA ILE A 321 5.84 -5.84 9.21
C ILE A 321 7.28 -5.61 9.67
N LYS A 322 8.20 -6.53 9.33
CA LYS A 322 9.61 -6.40 9.71
C LYS A 322 10.52 -7.17 8.74
N PHE A 323 11.68 -6.60 8.47
CA PHE A 323 12.81 -7.24 7.81
C PHE A 323 14.00 -7.26 8.78
N GLU A 324 14.70 -8.39 8.79
CA GLU A 324 15.93 -8.56 9.57
C GLU A 324 16.97 -9.28 8.72
N PRO A 325 18.23 -8.81 8.66
CA PRO A 325 19.31 -9.60 8.10
C PRO A 325 19.51 -10.86 8.94
N SER A 326 19.89 -11.97 8.29
CA SER A 326 20.03 -13.27 8.95
C SER A 326 21.26 -14.01 8.43
N ASP A 327 22.05 -14.58 9.33
CA ASP A 327 23.20 -15.42 8.97
C ASP A 327 22.79 -16.82 8.50
N GLU A 328 21.52 -17.19 8.61
CA GLU A 328 21.02 -18.47 8.11
C GLU A 328 21.20 -18.56 6.59
N MET A 329 21.87 -19.60 6.11
CA MET A 329 21.91 -19.90 4.68
C MET A 329 20.67 -20.69 4.28
N VAL A 330 19.87 -20.14 3.36
CA VAL A 330 18.74 -20.82 2.74
C VAL A 330 18.86 -20.73 1.22
N ASP A 331 18.52 -21.81 0.53
CA ASP A 331 18.50 -21.90 -0.94
C ASP A 331 17.11 -21.57 -1.53
N SER A 332 16.10 -21.51 -0.67
CA SER A 332 14.70 -21.32 -1.02
C SER A 332 13.92 -20.75 0.17
N PRO A 333 12.75 -20.11 -0.07
CA PRO A 333 11.94 -19.55 1.02
C PRO A 333 11.55 -20.59 2.08
N LYS A 334 11.99 -20.35 3.31
CA LYS A 334 11.72 -21.19 4.48
C LYS A 334 10.67 -20.52 5.38
N LEU A 335 9.49 -21.14 5.46
CA LEU A 335 8.37 -20.65 6.26
C LEU A 335 8.46 -21.10 7.72
N ASN A 336 8.15 -20.18 8.63
CA ASN A 336 7.82 -20.45 10.03
C ASN A 336 6.47 -19.79 10.38
N VAL A 337 5.53 -20.49 11.02
CA VAL A 337 4.28 -19.86 11.50
C VAL A 337 4.41 -19.59 12.99
N LEU A 338 4.25 -18.33 13.38
CA LEU A 338 4.36 -17.87 14.75
C LEU A 338 3.08 -18.19 15.55
N GLN A 339 1.92 -18.01 14.92
CA GLN A 339 0.62 -18.30 15.53
C GLN A 339 0.06 -19.62 15.05
N ARG A 340 0.36 -20.70 15.77
CA ARG A 340 -0.13 -22.04 15.42
C ARG A 340 -1.65 -22.12 15.61
N SER A 341 -2.35 -22.74 14.66
CA SER A 341 -3.80 -22.91 14.72
C SER A 341 -4.25 -24.27 14.18
N SER A 342 -5.33 -24.81 14.74
CA SER A 342 -5.99 -26.01 14.19
C SER A 342 -6.91 -25.67 13.01
N ILE A 343 -7.27 -24.40 12.82
CA ILE A 343 -7.93 -23.90 11.62
C ILE A 343 -6.94 -23.90 10.45
N ALA A 344 -7.43 -24.17 9.24
CA ALA A 344 -6.60 -24.08 8.04
C ALA A 344 -6.02 -22.67 7.89
N TYR A 345 -4.69 -22.55 7.83
CA TYR A 345 -4.00 -21.27 7.70
C TYR A 345 -4.43 -20.49 6.46
N GLN A 346 -4.90 -21.16 5.41
CA GLN A 346 -5.40 -20.50 4.19
C GLN A 346 -6.59 -19.57 4.45
N TYR A 347 -7.36 -19.82 5.53
CA TYR A 347 -8.46 -18.96 5.96
C TYR A 347 -8.03 -17.84 6.91
N LEU A 348 -6.81 -17.92 7.43
CA LEU A 348 -6.24 -16.97 8.40
C LEU A 348 -5.15 -16.09 7.79
N THR A 349 -4.62 -16.45 6.62
CA THR A 349 -3.41 -15.83 6.03
C THR A 349 -3.62 -15.30 4.62
N ASN A 350 -4.85 -14.91 4.28
CA ASN A 350 -5.23 -14.48 2.93
C ASN A 350 -4.81 -15.50 1.84
N GLY A 351 -4.84 -16.79 2.18
CA GLY A 351 -4.43 -17.88 1.31
C GLY A 351 -2.92 -18.05 1.12
N LEU A 352 -2.05 -17.28 1.77
CA LEU A 352 -0.59 -17.35 1.60
C LEU A 352 0.04 -18.61 2.22
N VAL A 353 -0.49 -19.05 3.36
CA VAL A 353 -0.05 -20.28 4.04
C VAL A 353 -1.14 -21.33 3.94
N ARG A 354 -0.77 -22.57 3.66
CA ARG A 354 -1.67 -23.74 3.68
C ARG A 354 -1.32 -24.69 4.82
N GLY A 355 -2.24 -25.60 5.12
CA GLY A 355 -2.07 -26.57 6.19
C GLY A 355 -2.62 -26.10 7.54
N ARG A 356 -2.27 -26.80 8.62
CA ARG A 356 -2.80 -26.66 10.00
C ARG A 356 -1.77 -27.14 11.02
N GLY A 357 -1.79 -26.57 12.22
CA GLY A 357 -0.91 -26.96 13.33
C GLY A 357 0.55 -26.91 12.90
N ASN A 358 1.25 -28.04 13.03
CA ASN A 358 2.66 -28.18 12.65
C ASN A 358 2.87 -28.61 11.18
N ASN A 359 1.78 -28.90 10.45
CA ASN A 359 1.84 -29.28 9.05
C ASN A 359 1.46 -28.07 8.19
N PHE A 360 2.45 -27.25 7.82
CA PHE A 360 2.24 -26.02 7.07
C PHE A 360 3.26 -25.88 5.94
N SER A 361 2.89 -25.12 4.90
CA SER A 361 3.79 -24.71 3.83
C SER A 361 3.23 -23.45 3.16
N LEU A 362 4.09 -22.73 2.43
CA LEU A 362 3.62 -21.68 1.53
C LEU A 362 2.73 -22.31 0.44
N SER A 363 1.59 -21.67 0.18
CA SER A 363 0.78 -21.94 -1.00
C SER A 363 1.48 -21.42 -2.26
N GLU A 364 0.91 -21.69 -3.43
CA GLU A 364 1.42 -21.11 -4.68
C GLU A 364 1.29 -19.58 -4.71
N SER A 365 0.18 -19.02 -4.20
CA SER A 365 0.06 -17.57 -4.04
C SER A 365 1.03 -17.03 -2.99
N GLY A 366 1.27 -17.78 -1.91
CA GLY A 366 2.27 -17.47 -0.90
C GLY A 366 3.67 -17.33 -1.50
N ARG A 367 4.14 -18.36 -2.22
CA ARG A 367 5.46 -18.34 -2.87
C ARG A 367 5.61 -17.15 -3.83
N ARG A 368 4.60 -16.89 -4.66
CA ARG A 368 4.60 -15.75 -5.59
C ARG A 368 4.64 -14.41 -4.85
N ARG A 369 3.89 -14.27 -3.74
CA ARG A 369 3.90 -13.04 -2.93
C ARG A 369 5.25 -12.82 -2.26
N ILE A 370 5.87 -13.87 -1.72
CA ILE A 370 7.21 -13.77 -1.12
C ILE A 370 8.24 -13.36 -2.18
N ASP A 371 8.20 -13.99 -3.35
CA ASP A 371 9.05 -13.64 -4.49
C ASP A 371 8.87 -12.16 -4.91
N LEU A 372 7.63 -11.63 -4.96
CA LEU A 372 7.40 -10.22 -5.24
C LEU A 372 8.08 -9.29 -4.23
N ILE A 373 8.01 -9.64 -2.95
CA ILE A 373 8.47 -8.79 -1.84
C ILE A 373 10.00 -8.83 -1.69
N SER A 374 10.62 -9.98 -1.98
CA SER A 374 12.06 -10.16 -1.83
C SER A 374 12.88 -9.77 -3.07
N ARG A 375 12.22 -9.43 -4.19
CA ARG A 375 12.89 -9.05 -5.45
C ARG A 375 13.59 -7.69 -5.34
N SER A 376 14.66 -7.56 -6.13
CA SER A 376 15.35 -6.29 -6.36
C SER A 376 14.82 -5.61 -7.63
N VAL A 377 14.96 -4.29 -7.74
CA VAL A 377 14.72 -3.54 -8.99
C VAL A 377 15.77 -3.89 -10.05
N ASP A 378 16.98 -4.30 -9.67
CA ASP A 378 18.03 -4.70 -10.62
C ASP A 378 17.72 -6.03 -11.32
N ASP A 379 16.77 -6.82 -10.81
CA ASP A 379 16.26 -8.02 -11.48
C ASP A 379 15.53 -7.68 -12.80
N LEU A 380 15.22 -6.41 -13.06
CA LEU A 380 14.74 -5.91 -14.35
C LEU A 380 15.77 -6.11 -15.49
N GLY A 381 17.06 -6.30 -15.16
CA GLY A 381 18.17 -6.36 -16.13
C GLY A 381 18.46 -7.74 -16.76
N ASN A 382 17.75 -8.80 -16.39
CA ASN A 382 18.02 -10.16 -16.89
C ASN A 382 16.87 -10.80 -17.71
N SER A 383 15.81 -10.05 -18.02
CA SER A 383 14.86 -10.46 -19.05
C SER A 383 15.36 -9.97 -20.41
N GLY A 384 16.26 -10.77 -21.00
CA GLY A 384 16.75 -10.55 -22.36
C GLY A 384 15.59 -10.40 -23.35
N TRP A 385 15.51 -9.22 -23.94
CA TRP A 385 14.91 -8.97 -25.25
C TRP A 385 16.02 -8.92 -26.28
#